data_AF-A0A9D1IW99-F1
#
_entry.id   AF-A0A9D1IW99-F1
#
_cell.length_a   1.000
_cell.length_b   1.000
_cell.length_c   1.000
_cell.angle_alpha   90.00
_cell.angle_beta   90.00
_cell.angle_gamma   90.00
#
_symmetry.space_group_name_H-M   'P 1'
#
loop_
_entity.id
_entity.type
_entity.pdbx_description
1 polymer ?
#
loop_
_entity_poly.entity_id
_entity_poly.type
_entity_poly.pdbx_seq_one_letter_code
_entity_poly.pdbx_strand_id
1 'polypeptide(L)'
;MDELTMEQWEMGIYEDAVETWGREAQLMKAAEELSELAAAINRLLCCEKSGYRSREEVMAELQGEWADAEIMLNQLHVMLDMDDEVYIGKLEALEEKIRKARENAG
;
A
#
# COMPACT_ATOMS: atom_id res chain seq x y z
N MET A 1 -28.60 10.43 -4.47
CA MET A 1 -27.29 9.91 -4.90
C MET A 1 -27.60 8.54 -5.44
N ASP A 2 -27.54 8.37 -6.75
CA ASP A 2 -27.64 7.04 -7.34
C ASP A 2 -26.59 6.14 -6.68
N GLU A 3 -26.98 4.92 -6.32
CA GLU A 3 -26.19 3.98 -5.51
C GLU A 3 -25.00 3.45 -6.31
N LEU A 4 -23.94 4.25 -6.41
CA LEU A 4 -22.62 3.74 -6.81
C LEU A 4 -22.11 2.79 -5.74
N THR A 5 -21.57 1.64 -6.14
CA THR A 5 -20.82 0.79 -5.22
C THR A 5 -19.55 1.52 -4.78
N MET A 6 -19.00 1.13 -3.63
CA MET A 6 -17.73 1.70 -3.13
C MET A 6 -16.61 1.59 -4.18
N GLU A 7 -16.48 0.43 -4.82
CA GLU A 7 -15.51 0.19 -5.90
C GLU A 7 -15.72 1.11 -7.11
N GLN A 8 -16.97 1.35 -7.52
CA GLN A 8 -17.27 2.26 -8.63
C GLN A 8 -16.95 3.72 -8.29
N TRP A 9 -17.22 4.13 -7.06
CA TRP A 9 -16.89 5.46 -6.58
C TRP A 9 -15.38 5.69 -6.50
N GLU A 10 -14.65 4.71 -5.97
CA GLU A 10 -13.18 4.72 -5.90
C GLU A 10 -12.56 4.79 -7.30
N MET A 11 -13.02 3.95 -8.23
CA MET A 11 -12.55 3.98 -9.62
C MET A 11 -12.71 5.36 -10.26
N GLY A 12 -13.88 5.99 -10.09
CA GLY A 12 -14.13 7.34 -10.60
C GLY A 12 -13.16 8.38 -10.03
N ILE A 13 -12.84 8.30 -8.73
CA ILE A 13 -11.85 9.19 -8.10
C ILE A 13 -10.45 8.97 -8.71
N TYR A 14 -10.06 7.71 -8.92
CA TYR A 14 -8.75 7.37 -9.47
C TYR A 14 -8.59 7.89 -10.91
N GLU A 15 -9.62 7.71 -11.74
CA GLU A 15 -9.68 8.22 -13.11
C GLU A 15 -9.62 9.76 -13.12
N ASP A 16 -10.46 10.44 -12.32
CA ASP A 16 -10.48 11.91 -12.20
C ASP A 16 -9.11 12.47 -11.80
N ALA A 17 -8.41 11.80 -10.90
CA ALA A 17 -7.08 12.21 -10.44
C ALA A 17 -6.02 12.09 -11.56
N VAL A 18 -6.07 11.02 -12.36
CA VAL A 18 -5.18 10.87 -13.53
C VAL A 18 -5.51 11.90 -14.61
N GLU A 19 -6.78 12.18 -14.87
CA GLU A 19 -7.20 13.22 -15.82
C GLU A 19 -6.78 14.62 -15.38
N THR A 20 -6.90 14.92 -14.09
CA THR A 20 -6.63 16.25 -13.52
C THR A 20 -5.14 16.57 -13.47
N TRP A 21 -4.31 15.64 -13.00
CA TRP A 21 -2.89 15.89 -12.71
C TRP A 21 -1.92 15.18 -13.65
N GLY A 22 -2.41 14.22 -14.44
CA GLY A 22 -1.61 13.48 -15.39
C GLY A 22 -0.88 12.28 -14.78
N ARG A 23 -0.71 11.25 -15.63
CA ARG A 23 -0.12 9.96 -15.25
C ARG A 23 1.26 10.06 -14.60
N GLU A 24 2.16 10.89 -15.13
CA GLU A 24 3.52 11.03 -14.59
C GLU A 24 3.50 11.58 -13.15
N ALA A 25 2.66 12.59 -12.89
CA ALA A 25 2.52 13.15 -11.55
C ALA A 25 1.96 12.13 -10.55
N GLN A 26 0.96 11.35 -10.96
CA GLN A 26 0.38 10.30 -10.12
C GLN A 26 1.38 9.15 -9.86
N LEU A 27 2.21 8.77 -10.84
CA LEU A 27 3.30 7.80 -10.62
C LEU A 27 4.35 8.30 -9.63
N MET A 28 4.71 9.59 -9.70
CA MET A 28 5.61 10.20 -8.71
C MET A 28 4.97 10.23 -7.32
N LYS A 29 3.67 10.56 -7.25
CA LYS A 29 2.94 10.58 -5.98
C LYS A 29 2.87 9.19 -5.35
N ALA A 30 2.60 8.15 -6.13
CA ALA A 30 2.65 6.78 -5.64
C ALA A 30 4.02 6.40 -5.06
N ALA A 31 5.12 6.84 -5.66
CA ALA A 31 6.45 6.58 -5.11
C ALA A 31 6.72 7.35 -3.80
N GLU A 32 6.17 8.57 -3.67
CA GLU A 32 6.23 9.37 -2.44
C GLU A 32 5.48 8.68 -1.30
N GLU A 33 4.20 8.35 -1.48
CA GLU A 33 3.36 7.74 -0.44
C GLU A 33 3.90 6.38 0.03
N LEU A 34 4.39 5.55 -0.90
CA LEU A 34 5.05 4.29 -0.54
C LEU A 34 6.34 4.51 0.29
N SER A 35 7.04 5.62 0.07
CA SER A 35 8.22 6.00 0.85
C SER A 35 7.83 6.53 2.24
N GLU A 36 6.74 7.28 2.34
CA GLU A 36 6.20 7.79 3.60
C GLU A 36 5.68 6.64 4.48
N LEU A 37 4.95 5.68 3.91
CA LEU A 37 4.57 4.43 4.59
C LEU A 37 5.79 3.65 5.09
N ALA A 38 6.81 3.47 4.24
CA ALA A 38 8.04 2.80 4.65
C ALA A 38 8.71 3.52 5.84
N ALA A 39 8.73 4.85 5.83
CA ALA A 39 9.27 5.64 6.92
C ALA A 39 8.42 5.51 8.20
N ALA A 40 7.09 5.48 8.10
CA ALA A 40 6.18 5.29 9.24
C ALA A 40 6.32 3.90 9.88
N ILE A 41 6.47 2.84 9.08
CA ILE A 41 6.77 1.49 9.57
C ILE A 41 8.08 1.49 10.37
N ASN A 42 9.13 2.15 9.87
CA ASN A 42 10.39 2.27 10.59
C ASN A 42 10.24 3.02 11.92
N ARG A 43 9.40 4.07 11.97
CA ARG A 43 9.09 4.78 13.21
C ARG A 43 8.39 3.88 14.22
N LEU A 44 7.47 3.00 13.80
CA LEU A 44 6.85 1.99 14.67
C LEU A 44 7.90 1.04 15.25
N LEU A 45 8.76 0.46 14.42
CA LEU A 45 9.81 -0.46 14.87
C LEU A 45 10.78 0.22 15.85
N CYS A 46 11.14 1.48 15.61
CA CYS A 46 11.96 2.26 16.54
C CYS A 46 11.24 2.52 17.85
N CYS A 47 9.96 2.93 17.79
CA CYS A 47 9.12 3.14 18.97
C CYS A 47 9.04 1.89 19.84
N GLU A 48 8.84 0.71 19.24
CA GLU A 48 8.76 -0.57 19.96
C GLU A 48 10.09 -0.97 20.61
N LYS A 49 11.23 -0.56 20.04
CA LYS A 49 12.56 -0.87 20.56
C LYS A 49 13.07 0.10 21.62
N SER A 50 12.80 1.41 21.47
CA SER A 50 13.43 2.45 22.29
C SER A 50 12.46 3.28 23.12
N GLY A 51 11.15 3.20 22.87
CA GLY A 51 10.16 4.05 23.52
C GLY A 51 10.25 5.53 23.13
N TYR A 52 10.86 5.85 21.97
CA TYR A 52 11.14 7.22 21.51
C TYR A 52 9.89 8.12 21.34
N ARG A 53 8.69 7.55 21.26
CA ARG A 53 7.38 8.23 21.17
C ARG A 53 6.29 7.38 21.80
N SER A 54 5.08 7.93 21.96
CA SER A 54 3.92 7.11 22.31
C SER A 54 3.52 6.21 21.13
N ARG A 55 3.09 4.98 21.43
CA ARG A 55 2.62 4.04 20.40
C ARG A 55 1.40 4.61 19.66
N GLU A 56 0.51 5.29 20.38
CA GLU A 56 -0.73 5.86 19.84
C GLU A 56 -0.45 6.90 18.75
N GLU A 57 0.48 7.83 18.98
CA GLU A 57 0.87 8.81 17.98
C GLU A 57 1.48 8.16 16.73
N VAL A 58 2.40 7.21 16.92
CA VAL A 58 3.07 6.53 15.81
C VAL A 58 2.09 5.67 15.01
N MET A 59 1.12 5.05 15.68
CA MET A 59 0.06 4.29 15.01
C MET A 59 -0.88 5.19 14.23
N ALA A 60 -1.28 6.36 14.77
CA ALA A 60 -2.13 7.30 14.06
C ALA A 60 -1.46 7.81 12.76
N GLU A 61 -0.17 8.12 12.84
CA GLU A 61 0.65 8.50 11.69
C GLU A 61 0.71 7.36 10.66
N LEU A 62 1.04 6.14 11.10
CA LEU A 62 1.08 4.96 10.24
C LEU A 62 -0.25 4.67 9.53
N GLN A 63 -1.39 4.87 10.21
CA GLN A 63 -2.71 4.65 9.60
C GLN A 63 -2.98 5.62 8.45
N GLY A 64 -2.54 6.88 8.56
CA GLY A 64 -2.65 7.87 7.48
C GLY A 64 -1.82 7.45 6.27
N GLU A 65 -0.51 7.26 6.47
CA GLU A 65 0.41 6.89 5.39
C GLU A 65 0.04 5.55 4.73
N TRP A 66 -0.54 4.62 5.50
CA TRP A 66 -1.04 3.37 4.92
C TRP A 66 -2.27 3.61 4.05
N ALA A 67 -3.22 4.43 4.48
CA ALA A 67 -4.38 4.76 3.65
C ALA A 67 -3.96 5.45 2.35
N ASP A 68 -3.04 6.40 2.42
CA ASP A 68 -2.52 7.12 1.24
C ASP A 68 -1.79 6.17 0.28
N ALA A 69 -0.96 5.26 0.80
CA ALA A 69 -0.30 4.24 0.01
C ALA A 69 -1.28 3.24 -0.64
N GLU A 70 -2.34 2.82 0.08
CA GLU A 70 -3.36 1.91 -0.46
C GLU A 70 -4.12 2.55 -1.63
N ILE A 71 -4.49 3.82 -1.48
CA ILE A 71 -5.10 4.63 -2.55
C ILE A 71 -4.19 4.68 -3.78
N MET A 72 -2.89 4.94 -3.57
CA MET A 72 -1.93 4.99 -4.68
C MET A 72 -1.68 3.62 -5.32
N LEU A 73 -1.68 2.52 -4.57
CA LEU A 73 -1.60 1.16 -5.13
C LEU A 73 -2.81 0.85 -6.02
N ASN A 74 -4.01 1.20 -5.58
CA ASN A 74 -5.22 1.04 -6.39
C ASN A 74 -5.18 1.92 -7.65
N GLN A 75 -4.70 3.16 -7.54
CA GLN A 75 -4.53 4.04 -8.70
C GLN A 75 -3.44 3.53 -9.66
N LEU A 76 -2.40 2.85 -9.17
CA LEU A 76 -1.44 2.17 -10.03
C LEU A 76 -2.10 1.09 -10.87
N HIS A 77 -3.09 0.34 -10.35
CA HIS A 77 -3.85 -0.62 -11.18
C HIS A 77 -4.64 0.05 -12.30
N VAL A 78 -5.12 1.28 -12.10
CA VAL A 78 -5.77 2.08 -13.16
C VAL A 78 -4.75 2.54 -14.21
N MET A 79 -3.55 2.94 -13.79
CA MET A 79 -2.51 3.48 -14.68
C MET A 79 -1.59 2.45 -15.34
N LEU A 80 -1.48 1.27 -14.72
CA LEU A 80 -0.57 0.17 -15.04
C LEU A 80 -1.36 -1.13 -14.92
N ASP A 81 -1.53 -1.80 -16.05
CA ASP A 81 -2.10 -3.14 -16.07
C ASP A 81 -1.14 -4.10 -15.34
N MET A 82 -1.50 -4.55 -14.14
CA MET A 82 -0.72 -5.52 -13.38
C MET A 82 -1.05 -6.91 -13.90
N ASP A 83 -0.03 -7.65 -14.30
CA ASP A 83 -0.21 -9.04 -14.71
C ASP A 83 -0.52 -9.92 -13.49
N ASP A 84 -1.75 -10.42 -13.43
CA ASP A 84 -2.24 -11.33 -12.38
C ASP A 84 -1.37 -12.59 -12.27
N GLU A 85 -0.77 -13.09 -13.36
CA GLU A 85 0.13 -14.26 -13.30
C GLU A 85 1.39 -13.93 -12.50
N VAL A 86 1.91 -12.70 -12.62
CA VAL A 86 3.04 -12.24 -11.82
C VAL A 86 2.65 -12.17 -10.34
N TYR A 87 1.46 -11.65 -10.02
CA TYR A 87 0.98 -11.57 -8.65
C TYR A 87 0.80 -12.96 -8.02
N ILE A 88 0.12 -13.88 -8.72
CA ILE A 88 -0.08 -15.28 -8.29
C ILE A 88 1.27 -15.96 -8.06
N GLY A 89 2.21 -15.84 -9.00
CA GLY A 89 3.54 -16.44 -8.85
C GLY A 89 4.32 -15.91 -7.64
N LYS A 90 4.12 -14.65 -7.24
CA LYS A 90 4.71 -14.09 -6.01
C LYS A 90 4.07 -14.69 -4.74
N LEU A 91 2.77 -14.94 -4.75
CA LEU A 91 2.06 -15.58 -3.64
C LEU A 91 2.49 -17.04 -3.46
N GLU A 92 2.55 -17.82 -4.54
CA GLU A 92 3.04 -19.20 -4.50
C GLU A 92 4.47 -19.28 -3.96
N ALA A 93 5.34 -18.35 -4.39
CA ALA A 93 6.70 -18.26 -3.88
C ALA A 93 6.77 -17.90 -2.38
N LEU A 94 5.83 -17.11 -1.87
CA LEU A 94 5.72 -16.81 -0.45
C LEU A 94 5.22 -18.03 0.35
N GLU A 95 4.21 -18.73 -0.15
CA GLU A 95 3.69 -19.96 0.46
C GLU A 95 4.79 -21.01 0.63
N GLU A 96 5.59 -21.22 -0.42
CA GLU A 96 6.72 -22.15 -0.40
C GLU A 96 7.81 -21.75 0.61
N LYS A 97 8.10 -20.45 0.74
CA LYS A 97 9.03 -19.93 1.77
C LYS A 97 8.51 -20.22 3.17
N ILE A 98 7.22 -20.00 3.41
CA ILE A 98 6.56 -20.26 4.71
C ILE A 98 6.63 -21.75 5.05
N ARG A 99 6.34 -22.64 4.08
CA ARG A 99 6.42 -24.09 4.27
C ARG A 99 7.81 -24.52 4.73
N LYS A 100 8.86 -24.10 4.00
CA LYS A 100 10.26 -24.40 4.37
C LYS A 100 10.65 -23.85 5.73
N ALA A 101 10.24 -22.63 6.06
CA ALA A 101 10.55 -22.03 7.36
C ALA A 101 9.93 -22.83 8.52
N ARG A 102 8.72 -23.37 8.35
CA ARG A 102 8.06 -24.22 9.35
C ARG A 102 8.70 -25.60 9.47
N GLU A 103 9.10 -26.22 8.35
CA GLU A 103 9.81 -27.51 8.34
C GLU A 103 11.17 -27.44 9.03
N ASN A 104 11.89 -26.33 8.88
CA ASN A 104 13.20 -26.12 9.53
C ASN A 104 13.10 -25.71 11.01
N ALA A 105 11.92 -25.32 11.48
CA ALA A 105 11.69 -24.90 12.87
C ALA A 105 11.19 -26.05 13.78
N GLY A 106 10.86 -27.21 13.19
CA GLY A 106 10.53 -28.45 13.90
C GLY A 106 11.72 -29.38 13.98
#